data_AF-A0A9D2IVA6-F1
#
_entry.id   AF-A0A9D2IVA6-F1
#
_cell.length_a   1.000
_cell.length_b   1.000
_cell.length_c   1.000
_cell.angle_alpha   90.00
_cell.angle_beta   90.00
_cell.angle_gamma   90.00
#
_symmetry.space_group_name_H-M   'P 1'
#
loop_
_entity.id
_entity.type
_entity.pdbx_description
1 polymer ?
#
loop_
_entity_poly.entity_id
_entity_poly.type
_entity_poly.pdbx_seq_one_letter_code
_entity_poly.pdbx_strand_id
1 'polypeptide(L)'
;MLPKRMKDDLKSGVVLEEDPYRVFLENEQEDIVWISSCPLKHGTEKGQKHGFVMRGDRLSEGSNACLKQSGTEIALCGEQVSLHFPFSFLQKLDQYDGFLHEEYFGVLQSDCGILYPTSNGFAVEARGKVKIKFSSSEPVHLYNLDEYCLIFDRNDRIAFSVNCILENMQVRPKFHMESNGTDHVVEVTAASGQGMILTFNAYVPKRFFDTPLDAGNPSRNHVYAENVYLGREEDGGQWLALRPDCAIFSDLYDRDLKDAKLIFRNQNGALGKVFYGELRFFWCTYTTVWETREMPREWLEAETVTEESVQIDLTTYLRGLFREKAQATPGIVVQSTVPMVLPSGDNYLCPVFLRLRFERTNAQKARK
;
A
#
# COMPACT_ATOMS: atom_id res chain seq x y z
N MET A 1 -7.95 -2.66 0.92
CA MET A 1 -9.35 -2.24 1.17
C MET A 1 -9.63 -0.91 0.49
N LEU A 2 -10.70 -0.82 -0.31
CA LEU A 2 -11.05 0.45 -0.91
C LEU A 2 -11.67 1.41 0.11
N PRO A 3 -11.39 2.72 0.02
CA PRO A 3 -12.12 3.74 0.77
C PRO A 3 -13.64 3.51 0.62
N LYS A 4 -14.42 3.68 1.69
CA LYS A 4 -15.89 3.54 1.67
C LYS A 4 -16.52 4.31 0.50
N ARG A 5 -16.03 5.53 0.26
CA ARG A 5 -16.41 6.38 -0.88
C ARG A 5 -16.15 5.71 -2.24
N MET A 6 -15.00 5.07 -2.43
CA MET A 6 -14.71 4.36 -3.67
C MET A 6 -15.64 3.15 -3.84
N LYS A 7 -15.96 2.42 -2.75
CA LYS A 7 -16.97 1.34 -2.80
C LYS A 7 -18.35 1.86 -3.20
N ASP A 8 -18.74 3.03 -2.70
CA ASP A 8 -20.01 3.65 -3.04
C ASP A 8 -20.03 4.16 -4.49
N ASP A 9 -18.95 4.76 -4.97
CA ASP A 9 -18.80 5.18 -6.37
C ASP A 9 -18.85 3.95 -7.32
N LEU A 10 -18.17 2.85 -6.96
CA LEU A 10 -18.11 1.62 -7.75
C LEU A 10 -19.44 0.88 -7.89
N LYS A 11 -20.38 1.06 -6.95
CA LYS A 11 -21.75 0.52 -7.09
C LYS A 11 -22.49 1.14 -8.28
N SER A 12 -22.02 2.28 -8.80
CA SER A 12 -22.73 3.10 -9.78
C SER A 12 -22.05 3.24 -11.15
N GLY A 13 -20.81 2.76 -11.32
CA GLY A 13 -20.00 3.04 -12.53
C GLY A 13 -19.54 1.81 -13.31
N VAL A 14 -19.07 2.05 -14.55
CA VAL A 14 -18.43 1.08 -15.44
C VAL A 14 -16.92 1.15 -15.28
N VAL A 15 -16.27 0.04 -14.96
CA VAL A 15 -14.80 -0.08 -14.82
C VAL A 15 -14.16 -0.29 -16.20
N LEU A 16 -13.19 0.54 -16.57
CA LEU A 16 -12.40 0.36 -17.80
C LEU A 16 -11.07 -0.36 -17.45
N GLU A 17 -10.81 -1.48 -18.13
CA GLU A 17 -9.89 -2.56 -17.72
C GLU A 17 -8.41 -2.41 -18.14
N GLU A 18 -7.99 -1.28 -18.73
CA GLU A 18 -6.67 -1.23 -19.40
C GLU A 18 -5.46 -0.96 -18.48
N ASP A 19 -5.65 -0.34 -17.30
CA ASP A 19 -4.57 -0.03 -16.36
C ASP A 19 -4.88 -0.59 -14.96
N PRO A 20 -4.10 -1.55 -14.44
CA PRO A 20 -4.38 -2.16 -13.13
C PRO A 20 -4.24 -1.18 -11.97
N TYR A 21 -3.69 0.02 -12.15
CA TYR A 21 -3.61 1.03 -11.09
C TYR A 21 -4.80 1.96 -11.06
N ARG A 22 -5.71 1.86 -12.03
CA ARG A 22 -6.71 2.89 -12.27
C ARG A 22 -8.10 2.30 -12.44
N VAL A 23 -9.07 2.96 -11.81
CA VAL A 23 -10.49 2.68 -12.00
C VAL A 23 -11.14 3.93 -12.56
N PHE A 24 -11.61 3.83 -13.78
CA PHE A 24 -12.45 4.84 -14.38
C PHE A 24 -13.91 4.58 -14.00
N LEU A 25 -14.65 5.61 -13.61
CA LEU A 25 -16.07 5.54 -13.32
C LEU A 25 -16.78 6.64 -14.08
N GLU A 26 -17.61 6.23 -15.03
CA GLU A 26 -18.51 7.12 -15.75
C GLU A 26 -19.84 7.25 -14.99
N ASN A 27 -20.23 8.48 -14.65
CA ASN A 27 -21.61 8.78 -14.28
C ASN A 27 -22.21 9.86 -15.20
N GLU A 28 -23.50 10.17 -15.07
CA GLU A 28 -24.17 11.11 -15.99
C GLU A 28 -23.64 12.55 -15.92
N GLN A 29 -23.05 12.95 -14.79
CA GLN A 29 -22.71 14.34 -14.47
C GLN A 29 -21.20 14.62 -14.52
N GLU A 30 -20.38 13.63 -14.20
CA GLU A 30 -18.93 13.75 -14.07
C GLU A 30 -18.24 12.41 -14.35
N ASP A 31 -16.98 12.49 -14.74
CA ASP A 31 -16.10 11.33 -14.81
C ASP A 31 -15.22 11.30 -13.55
N ILE A 32 -15.17 10.17 -12.87
CA ILE A 32 -14.34 9.97 -11.68
C ILE A 32 -13.25 8.97 -12.01
N VAL A 33 -12.01 9.31 -11.69
CA VAL A 33 -10.86 8.44 -11.86
C VAL A 33 -10.23 8.20 -10.50
N TRP A 34 -10.21 6.94 -10.08
CA TRP A 34 -9.48 6.49 -8.91
C TRP A 34 -8.16 5.89 -9.35
N ILE A 35 -7.07 6.32 -8.73
CA ILE A 35 -5.72 5.84 -9.01
C ILE A 35 -5.14 5.32 -7.71
N SER A 36 -4.66 4.09 -7.71
CA SER A 36 -4.07 3.44 -6.55
C SER A 36 -2.55 3.41 -6.63
N SER A 37 -1.89 3.38 -5.48
CA SER A 37 -0.44 3.22 -5.41
C SER A 37 0.05 1.84 -5.82
N CYS A 38 -0.75 0.81 -5.54
CA CYS A 38 -0.49 -0.58 -5.88
C CYS A 38 -1.49 -1.04 -6.95
N PRO A 39 -1.17 -2.06 -7.76
CA PRO A 39 -2.11 -2.58 -8.74
C PRO A 39 -3.32 -3.18 -8.03
N LEU A 40 -4.50 -2.87 -8.54
CA LEU A 40 -5.78 -3.45 -8.15
C LEU A 40 -6.13 -4.53 -9.17
N LYS A 41 -6.25 -5.79 -8.73
CA LYS A 41 -6.92 -6.80 -9.55
C LYS A 41 -8.43 -6.65 -9.36
N HIS A 42 -9.14 -6.42 -10.47
CA HIS A 42 -10.59 -6.35 -10.47
C HIS A 42 -11.18 -7.76 -10.53
N GLY A 43 -12.04 -8.07 -9.57
CA GLY A 43 -12.98 -9.16 -9.71
C GLY A 43 -14.09 -8.77 -10.67
N THR A 44 -14.26 -9.53 -11.76
CA THR A 44 -15.30 -9.30 -12.77
C THR A 44 -16.71 -9.67 -12.28
N GLU A 45 -16.83 -10.21 -11.06
CA GLU A 45 -18.09 -10.68 -10.50
C GLU A 45 -18.63 -9.73 -9.42
N LYS A 46 -19.95 -9.48 -9.46
CA LYS A 46 -20.66 -8.70 -8.44
C LYS A 46 -20.37 -9.29 -7.04
N GLY A 47 -19.68 -8.52 -6.21
CA GLY A 47 -19.39 -8.89 -4.81
C GLY A 47 -17.92 -9.25 -4.53
N GLN A 48 -17.06 -9.34 -5.55
CA GLN A 48 -15.63 -9.52 -5.34
C GLN A 48 -14.97 -8.21 -4.89
N LYS A 49 -14.42 -8.22 -3.66
CA LYS A 49 -13.67 -7.10 -3.08
C LYS A 49 -12.30 -7.01 -3.76
N HIS A 50 -11.86 -5.79 -4.04
CA HIS A 50 -10.62 -5.49 -4.77
C HIS A 50 -9.40 -6.15 -4.13
N GLY A 51 -8.59 -6.79 -4.98
CA GLY A 51 -7.45 -7.60 -4.58
C GLY A 51 -7.54 -8.99 -5.16
N PHE A 52 -6.76 -9.87 -4.57
CA PHE A 52 -6.63 -11.28 -4.87
C PHE A 52 -8.04 -11.95 -5.14
N VAL A 53 -8.33 -12.44 -6.37
CA VAL A 53 -9.61 -13.10 -6.77
C VAL A 53 -9.58 -14.63 -6.65
N MET A 54 -10.51 -15.24 -5.91
CA MET A 54 -10.68 -16.71 -5.78
C MET A 54 -11.16 -17.38 -7.09
N ARG A 55 -10.51 -18.45 -7.55
CA ARG A 55 -10.95 -19.26 -8.71
C ARG A 55 -10.62 -20.75 -8.54
N GLY A 56 -11.62 -21.59 -8.22
CA GLY A 56 -11.45 -23.05 -8.20
C GLY A 56 -10.51 -23.55 -7.09
N ASP A 57 -9.51 -24.37 -7.44
CA ASP A 57 -8.44 -24.86 -6.55
C ASP A 57 -7.31 -23.83 -6.33
N ARG A 58 -7.34 -22.71 -7.07
CA ARG A 58 -6.51 -21.53 -6.79
C ARG A 58 -7.23 -20.69 -5.76
N LEU A 59 -6.60 -20.59 -4.59
CA LEU A 59 -7.09 -19.73 -3.54
C LEU A 59 -7.20 -18.32 -4.07
N SER A 60 -6.22 -17.76 -4.79
CA SER A 60 -6.39 -16.42 -5.34
C SER A 60 -5.29 -15.92 -6.32
N GLU A 61 -5.55 -14.90 -7.14
CA GLU A 61 -4.59 -14.29 -8.08
C GLU A 61 -4.44 -12.75 -7.91
N GLY A 62 -3.20 -12.26 -7.94
CA GLY A 62 -2.82 -10.84 -7.99
C GLY A 62 -2.33 -10.37 -9.35
N SER A 63 -1.52 -9.32 -9.36
CA SER A 63 -0.98 -8.69 -10.58
C SER A 63 0.16 -9.47 -11.20
N ASN A 64 1.10 -9.98 -10.39
CA ASN A 64 2.21 -10.83 -10.85
C ASN A 64 2.44 -12.05 -9.93
N ALA A 65 1.48 -12.35 -9.06
CA ALA A 65 1.54 -13.48 -8.16
C ALA A 65 0.22 -14.22 -8.05
N CYS A 66 0.27 -15.46 -7.60
CA CYS A 66 -0.91 -16.25 -7.25
C CYS A 66 -0.68 -17.04 -5.97
N LEU A 67 -1.75 -17.24 -5.21
CA LEU A 67 -1.78 -18.05 -4.00
C LEU A 67 -2.38 -19.41 -4.35
N LYS A 68 -1.62 -20.48 -4.11
CA LYS A 68 -2.02 -21.86 -4.36
C LYS A 68 -2.05 -22.64 -3.07
N GLN A 69 -2.98 -23.57 -2.97
CA GLN A 69 -3.02 -24.57 -1.93
C GLN A 69 -2.59 -25.91 -2.52
N SER A 70 -1.67 -26.62 -1.88
CA SER A 70 -1.24 -27.96 -2.30
C SER A 70 -1.02 -28.83 -1.07
N GLY A 71 -1.82 -29.89 -0.89
CA GLY A 71 -1.69 -30.79 0.26
C GLY A 71 -1.75 -30.03 1.59
N THR A 72 -0.62 -29.94 2.30
CA THR A 72 -0.47 -29.29 3.61
C THR A 72 0.33 -27.98 3.56
N GLU A 73 0.41 -27.34 2.39
CA GLU A 73 1.13 -26.07 2.19
C GLU A 73 0.32 -25.04 1.41
N ILE A 74 0.59 -23.76 1.71
CA ILE A 74 0.20 -22.61 0.91
C ILE A 74 1.44 -22.08 0.21
N ALA A 75 1.33 -21.83 -1.09
CA ALA A 75 2.40 -21.26 -1.90
C ALA A 75 2.00 -19.90 -2.45
N LEU A 76 2.77 -18.85 -2.15
CA LEU A 76 2.72 -17.57 -2.84
C LEU A 76 3.69 -17.62 -4.02
N CYS A 77 3.16 -17.87 -5.21
CA CYS A 77 3.92 -18.04 -6.44
C CYS A 77 4.06 -16.71 -7.18
N GLY A 78 5.28 -16.17 -7.26
CA GLY A 78 5.64 -15.08 -8.16
C GLY A 78 6.09 -15.58 -9.54
N GLU A 79 6.64 -14.70 -10.36
CA GLU A 79 7.10 -15.04 -11.73
C GLU A 79 8.28 -16.02 -11.75
N GLN A 80 9.24 -15.85 -10.84
CA GLN A 80 10.51 -16.63 -10.84
C GLN A 80 10.70 -17.49 -9.60
N VAL A 81 10.09 -17.10 -8.48
CA VAL A 81 10.25 -17.74 -7.18
C VAL A 81 8.87 -17.93 -6.56
N SER A 82 8.69 -19.02 -5.83
CA SER A 82 7.52 -19.24 -4.96
C SER A 82 7.96 -19.35 -3.51
N LEU A 83 7.15 -18.81 -2.59
CA LEU A 83 7.33 -18.99 -1.14
C LEU A 83 6.31 -20.02 -0.64
N HIS A 84 6.76 -21.01 0.11
CA HIS A 84 5.95 -22.13 0.59
C HIS A 84 5.82 -22.10 2.12
N PHE A 85 4.58 -22.12 2.61
CA PHE A 85 4.22 -22.00 4.02
C PHE A 85 3.51 -23.27 4.50
N PRO A 86 4.03 -23.97 5.52
CA PRO A 86 3.37 -25.14 6.09
C PRO A 86 2.06 -24.79 6.81
N PHE A 87 1.03 -25.62 6.69
CA PHE A 87 -0.27 -25.36 7.33
C PHE A 87 -0.20 -25.25 8.85
N SER A 88 0.58 -26.13 9.49
CA SER A 88 0.75 -26.15 10.94
C SER A 88 1.35 -24.86 11.49
N PHE A 89 1.99 -24.07 10.63
CA PHE A 89 2.51 -22.76 10.97
C PHE A 89 1.41 -21.69 10.91
N LEU A 90 0.63 -21.65 9.83
CA LEU A 90 -0.44 -20.65 9.62
C LEU A 90 -1.57 -20.78 10.67
N GLN A 91 -1.93 -22.01 11.06
CA GLN A 91 -2.95 -22.26 12.10
C GLN A 91 -2.59 -21.67 13.48
N LYS A 92 -1.31 -21.39 13.75
CA LYS A 92 -0.86 -20.80 15.02
C LYS A 92 -0.98 -19.28 15.06
N LEU A 93 -1.04 -18.65 13.89
CA LEU A 93 -1.11 -17.19 13.76
C LEU A 93 -2.56 -16.73 13.97
N ASP A 94 -3.50 -17.49 13.44
CA ASP A 94 -4.94 -17.23 13.41
C ASP A 94 -5.68 -17.53 14.73
N GLN A 95 -5.24 -16.93 15.84
CA GLN A 95 -5.92 -17.06 17.14
C GLN A 95 -6.57 -15.75 17.61
N TYR A 96 -6.71 -14.78 16.71
CA TYR A 96 -7.17 -13.44 17.06
C TYR A 96 -8.23 -12.93 16.08
N ASP A 97 -9.20 -12.19 16.62
CA ASP A 97 -10.25 -11.49 15.90
C ASP A 97 -10.06 -9.99 16.16
N GLY A 98 -8.97 -9.45 15.61
CA GLY A 98 -8.44 -8.14 15.95
C GLY A 98 -8.85 -7.02 15.01
N PHE A 99 -8.02 -6.81 13.98
CA PHE A 99 -8.02 -5.63 13.10
C PHE A 99 -8.54 -5.94 11.70
N LEU A 100 -8.30 -7.16 11.24
CA LEU A 100 -8.70 -7.63 9.92
C LEU A 100 -10.05 -8.31 10.04
N HIS A 101 -11.15 -7.56 9.96
CA HIS A 101 -12.47 -8.18 9.90
C HIS A 101 -12.81 -8.62 8.47
N GLU A 102 -13.41 -9.80 8.35
CA GLU A 102 -13.87 -10.38 7.08
C GLU A 102 -14.76 -9.41 6.29
N GLU A 103 -15.59 -8.60 6.96
CA GLU A 103 -16.45 -7.64 6.28
C GLU A 103 -15.66 -6.62 5.44
N TYR A 104 -14.43 -6.32 5.84
CA TYR A 104 -13.63 -5.30 5.19
C TYR A 104 -12.59 -5.86 4.24
N PHE A 105 -11.93 -6.96 4.63
CA PHE A 105 -10.81 -7.55 3.88
C PHE A 105 -11.20 -8.80 3.09
N GLY A 106 -12.33 -9.43 3.43
CA GLY A 106 -12.60 -10.80 3.01
C GLY A 106 -11.66 -11.78 3.70
N VAL A 107 -11.94 -13.06 3.55
CA VAL A 107 -11.14 -14.14 4.13
C VAL A 107 -10.91 -15.19 3.06
N LEU A 108 -9.68 -15.68 2.98
CA LEU A 108 -9.33 -16.90 2.26
C LEU A 108 -9.31 -18.02 3.31
N GLN A 109 -10.49 -18.59 3.59
CA GLN A 109 -10.59 -19.68 4.56
C GLN A 109 -10.02 -20.94 3.92
N SER A 110 -9.10 -21.58 4.62
CA SER A 110 -8.52 -22.85 4.21
C SER A 110 -8.36 -23.75 5.43
N ASP A 111 -8.07 -25.04 5.21
CA ASP A 111 -7.79 -25.98 6.29
C ASP A 111 -6.56 -25.57 7.14
N CYS A 112 -5.81 -24.57 6.70
CA CYS A 112 -4.60 -24.10 7.35
C CYS A 112 -4.75 -22.84 8.22
N GLY A 113 -5.96 -22.29 8.32
CA GLY A 113 -6.25 -21.06 9.04
C GLY A 113 -6.82 -19.97 8.14
N ILE A 114 -7.09 -18.82 8.75
CA ILE A 114 -7.59 -17.61 8.09
C ILE A 114 -6.41 -16.83 7.53
N LEU A 115 -6.45 -16.61 6.22
CA LEU A 115 -5.61 -15.62 5.55
C LEU A 115 -6.49 -14.47 5.05
N TYR A 116 -5.93 -13.27 5.07
CA TYR A 116 -6.58 -12.08 4.52
C TYR A 116 -5.91 -11.71 3.20
N PRO A 117 -6.65 -11.54 2.10
CA PRO A 117 -6.03 -11.16 0.83
C PRO A 117 -5.50 -9.72 0.88
N THR A 118 -4.32 -9.48 0.30
CA THR A 118 -3.85 -8.14 -0.05
C THR A 118 -4.04 -7.90 -1.56
N SER A 119 -3.61 -6.76 -2.09
CA SER A 119 -3.65 -6.54 -3.54
C SER A 119 -2.65 -7.39 -4.32
N ASN A 120 -1.53 -7.80 -3.70
CA ASN A 120 -0.54 -8.66 -4.35
C ASN A 120 0.04 -9.82 -3.49
N GLY A 121 -0.75 -10.35 -2.55
CA GLY A 121 -0.36 -11.44 -1.67
C GLY A 121 -1.39 -11.70 -0.58
N PHE A 122 -0.93 -11.94 0.65
CA PHE A 122 -1.81 -12.23 1.79
C PHE A 122 -1.28 -11.63 3.10
N ALA A 123 -2.15 -11.55 4.09
CA ALA A 123 -1.87 -11.10 5.44
C ALA A 123 -2.37 -12.11 6.46
N VAL A 124 -1.73 -12.12 7.63
CA VAL A 124 -2.10 -12.94 8.79
C VAL A 124 -2.06 -12.09 10.04
N GLU A 125 -2.97 -12.36 10.98
CA GLU A 125 -2.88 -11.81 12.33
C GLU A 125 -2.00 -12.71 13.19
N ALA A 126 -1.32 -12.14 14.19
CA ALA A 126 -0.55 -12.88 15.18
C ALA A 126 -0.40 -12.08 16.47
N ARG A 127 0.16 -12.69 17.53
CA ARG A 127 0.37 -12.03 18.84
C ARG A 127 1.74 -12.31 19.44
N GLY A 128 2.27 -11.33 20.16
CA GLY A 128 3.51 -11.45 20.92
C GLY A 128 4.72 -11.71 20.02
N LYS A 129 5.47 -12.78 20.31
CA LYS A 129 6.67 -13.14 19.56
C LYS A 129 6.35 -14.25 18.56
N VAL A 130 6.60 -14.00 17.28
CA VAL A 130 6.23 -14.89 16.18
C VAL A 130 7.46 -15.26 15.37
N LYS A 131 7.62 -16.56 15.08
CA LYS A 131 8.67 -17.09 14.21
C LYS A 131 8.05 -17.70 12.96
N ILE A 132 8.16 -17.01 11.84
CA ILE A 132 7.61 -17.39 10.55
C ILE A 132 8.60 -18.26 9.81
N LYS A 133 8.20 -19.50 9.52
CA LYS A 133 9.00 -20.44 8.74
C LYS A 133 8.40 -20.61 7.36
N PHE A 134 9.22 -20.46 6.33
CA PHE A 134 8.84 -20.72 4.95
C PHE A 134 10.06 -21.20 4.16
N SER A 135 9.80 -21.87 3.04
CA SER A 135 10.84 -22.22 2.07
C SER A 135 10.60 -21.51 0.75
N SER A 136 11.63 -21.44 -0.08
CA SER A 136 11.55 -20.89 -1.44
C SER A 136 11.84 -21.96 -2.48
N SER A 137 11.16 -21.89 -3.62
CA SER A 137 11.35 -22.85 -4.74
C SER A 137 12.75 -22.79 -5.36
N GLU A 138 13.43 -21.66 -5.18
CA GLU A 138 14.78 -21.36 -5.66
C GLU A 138 15.54 -20.64 -4.54
N PRO A 139 16.89 -20.62 -4.57
CA PRO A 139 17.67 -19.82 -3.64
C PRO A 139 17.32 -18.32 -3.71
N VAL A 140 17.14 -17.68 -2.55
CA VAL A 140 16.85 -16.26 -2.40
C VAL A 140 17.73 -15.61 -1.34
N HIS A 141 17.88 -14.29 -1.42
CA HIS A 141 18.57 -13.49 -0.41
C HIS A 141 17.56 -12.65 0.38
N LEU A 142 17.63 -12.73 1.71
CA LEU A 142 16.80 -11.91 2.60
C LEU A 142 17.59 -10.68 3.04
N TYR A 143 16.98 -9.50 2.93
CA TYR A 143 17.56 -8.24 3.37
C TYR A 143 16.71 -7.63 4.49
N ASN A 144 17.31 -7.41 5.65
CA ASN A 144 16.66 -6.81 6.81
C ASN A 144 16.80 -5.29 6.80
N LEU A 145 15.68 -4.58 6.91
CA LEU A 145 15.65 -3.14 7.11
C LEU A 145 15.06 -2.74 8.48
N ASP A 146 15.30 -3.58 9.48
CA ASP A 146 14.81 -3.55 10.88
C ASP A 146 13.29 -3.65 11.01
N GLU A 147 12.54 -2.94 10.19
CA GLU A 147 11.09 -2.79 10.23
C GLU A 147 10.36 -3.66 9.21
N TYR A 148 11.10 -4.23 8.26
CA TYR A 148 10.58 -5.10 7.22
C TYR A 148 11.71 -5.93 6.60
N CYS A 149 11.32 -6.98 5.89
CA CYS A 149 12.21 -7.86 5.16
C CYS A 149 11.91 -7.79 3.66
N LEU A 150 12.95 -7.66 2.85
CA LEU A 150 12.88 -7.80 1.40
C LEU A 150 13.49 -9.14 1.00
N ILE A 151 12.87 -9.81 0.04
CA ILE A 151 13.31 -11.09 -0.49
C ILE A 151 13.71 -10.88 -1.95
N PHE A 152 14.98 -11.09 -2.24
CA PHE A 152 15.57 -10.93 -3.56
C PHE A 152 15.73 -12.29 -4.25
N ASP A 153 15.38 -12.34 -5.54
CA ASP A 153 15.66 -13.50 -6.38
C ASP A 153 17.16 -13.61 -6.70
N ARG A 154 17.54 -14.67 -7.42
CA ARG A 154 18.91 -14.91 -7.87
C ARG A 154 19.52 -13.84 -8.78
N ASN A 155 18.70 -12.91 -9.30
CA ASN A 155 19.12 -11.82 -10.18
C ASN A 155 19.13 -10.47 -9.44
N ASP A 156 19.13 -10.48 -8.10
CA ASP A 156 19.07 -9.29 -7.24
C ASP A 156 17.85 -8.41 -7.51
N ARG A 157 16.73 -9.00 -7.94
CA ARG A 157 15.44 -8.31 -8.07
C ARG A 157 14.59 -8.58 -6.85
N ILE A 158 13.92 -7.56 -6.33
CA ILE A 158 12.94 -7.74 -5.25
C ILE A 158 11.80 -8.59 -5.78
N ALA A 159 11.65 -9.79 -5.23
CA ALA A 159 10.59 -10.71 -5.56
C ALA A 159 9.41 -10.57 -4.59
N PHE A 160 9.70 -10.44 -3.29
CA PHE A 160 8.70 -10.33 -2.25
C PHE A 160 9.10 -9.36 -1.14
N SER A 161 8.10 -8.90 -0.38
CA SER A 161 8.27 -8.18 0.87
C SER A 161 7.51 -8.86 2.00
N VAL A 162 8.08 -8.77 3.20
CA VAL A 162 7.42 -9.12 4.46
C VAL A 162 7.38 -7.88 5.34
N ASN A 163 6.19 -7.40 5.65
CA ASN A 163 6.00 -6.22 6.49
C ASN A 163 5.16 -6.56 7.72
N CYS A 164 5.20 -5.66 8.71
CA CYS A 164 4.42 -5.81 9.93
C CYS A 164 3.82 -4.47 10.37
N ILE A 165 2.61 -4.53 10.91
CA ILE A 165 1.97 -3.44 11.64
C ILE A 165 1.63 -3.97 13.03
N LEU A 166 2.09 -3.32 14.09
CA LEU A 166 1.74 -3.68 15.46
C LEU A 166 0.38 -3.09 15.83
N GLU A 167 -0.42 -3.81 16.64
CA GLU A 167 -1.75 -3.38 17.10
C GLU A 167 -1.74 -2.01 17.78
N ASN A 168 -0.71 -1.69 18.56
CA ASN A 168 -0.60 -0.39 19.20
C ASN A 168 -0.30 0.75 18.21
N MET A 169 0.17 0.42 16.99
CA MET A 169 0.58 1.33 15.91
C MET A 169 1.41 2.53 16.40
N GLN A 170 2.13 2.32 17.49
CA GLN A 170 2.98 3.30 18.11
C GLN A 170 4.41 2.89 17.83
N VAL A 171 4.76 1.63 18.07
CA VAL A 171 6.14 1.17 17.91
C VAL A 171 6.32 0.56 16.52
N ARG A 172 7.45 0.86 15.89
CA ARG A 172 7.84 0.22 14.64
C ARG A 172 8.24 -1.24 14.92
N PRO A 173 7.84 -2.20 14.08
CA PRO A 173 8.19 -3.60 14.29
C PRO A 173 9.70 -3.81 14.21
N LYS A 174 10.18 -4.87 14.86
CA LYS A 174 11.56 -5.34 14.74
C LYS A 174 11.60 -6.73 14.14
N PHE A 175 12.37 -6.88 13.07
CA PHE A 175 12.58 -8.11 12.33
C PHE A 175 13.93 -8.71 12.68
N HIS A 176 13.93 -10.02 12.89
CA HIS A 176 15.14 -10.84 12.88
C HIS A 176 14.96 -11.94 11.83
N MET A 177 16.04 -12.32 11.16
CA MET A 177 15.96 -13.29 10.07
C MET A 177 17.13 -14.26 10.07
N GLU A 178 16.82 -15.49 9.71
CA GLU A 178 17.77 -16.57 9.47
C GLU A 178 17.44 -17.19 8.11
N SER A 179 18.45 -17.41 7.28
CA SER A 179 18.28 -18.01 5.95
C SER A 179 19.47 -18.89 5.60
N ASN A 180 19.20 -20.03 4.99
CA ASN A 180 20.22 -20.87 4.33
C ASN A 180 20.14 -20.81 2.79
N GLY A 181 19.37 -19.87 2.24
CA GLY A 181 19.10 -19.71 0.82
C GLY A 181 17.74 -20.25 0.38
N THR A 182 17.31 -21.41 0.89
CA THR A 182 16.03 -22.03 0.51
C THR A 182 15.05 -22.20 1.66
N ASP A 183 15.54 -22.32 2.88
CA ASP A 183 14.74 -22.34 4.11
C ASP A 183 14.98 -21.07 4.90
N HIS A 184 13.89 -20.47 5.36
CA HIS A 184 13.89 -19.14 5.91
C HIS A 184 13.10 -19.08 7.21
N VAL A 185 13.61 -18.28 8.14
CA VAL A 185 12.92 -17.90 9.35
C VAL A 185 12.89 -16.39 9.44
N VAL A 186 11.70 -15.81 9.55
CA VAL A 186 11.49 -14.40 9.87
C VAL A 186 10.83 -14.32 11.24
N GLU A 187 11.51 -13.72 12.20
CA GLU A 187 11.00 -13.49 13.54
C GLU A 187 10.59 -12.03 13.70
N VAL A 188 9.38 -11.81 14.19
CA VAL A 188 8.87 -10.48 14.56
C VAL A 188 8.44 -10.51 16.01
N THR A 189 8.84 -9.49 16.77
CA THR A 189 8.52 -9.38 18.19
C THR A 189 7.64 -8.16 18.46
N ALA A 190 6.42 -8.40 18.95
CA ALA A 190 5.61 -7.41 19.65
C ALA A 190 5.77 -7.55 21.17
N ALA A 191 5.31 -6.55 21.95
CA ALA A 191 5.22 -6.71 23.39
C ALA A 191 4.25 -7.86 23.74
N SER A 192 4.45 -8.48 24.91
CA SER A 192 3.64 -9.63 25.33
C SER A 192 2.15 -9.32 25.27
N GLY A 193 1.37 -10.15 24.57
CA GLY A 193 -0.06 -10.00 24.41
C GLY A 193 -0.52 -8.99 23.34
N GLN A 194 0.37 -8.18 22.77
CA GLN A 194 0.01 -7.27 21.67
C GLN A 194 -0.15 -8.04 20.36
N GLY A 195 -1.20 -7.70 19.62
CA GLY A 195 -1.44 -8.15 18.26
C GLY A 195 -0.48 -7.52 17.25
N MET A 196 -0.38 -8.18 16.10
CA MET A 196 0.29 -7.68 14.92
C MET A 196 -0.39 -8.21 13.66
N ILE A 197 -0.28 -7.46 12.57
CA ILE A 197 -0.59 -7.91 11.22
C ILE A 197 0.74 -8.11 10.50
N LEU A 198 0.90 -9.26 9.85
CA LEU A 198 2.03 -9.57 8.99
C LEU A 198 1.53 -9.66 7.56
N THR A 199 2.19 -9.00 6.62
CA THR A 199 1.86 -9.05 5.19
C THR A 199 2.99 -9.73 4.42
N PHE A 200 2.61 -10.56 3.45
CA PHE A 200 3.49 -11.22 2.50
C PHE A 200 3.02 -10.87 1.10
N ASN A 201 3.80 -10.06 0.40
CA ASN A 201 3.42 -9.51 -0.89
C ASN A 201 4.48 -9.83 -1.93
N ALA A 202 4.05 -10.23 -3.13
CA ALA A 202 4.95 -10.16 -4.27
C ALA A 202 5.15 -8.70 -4.64
N TYR A 203 6.39 -8.32 -4.92
CA TYR A 203 6.71 -6.93 -5.19
C TYR A 203 6.29 -6.54 -6.61
N VAL A 204 5.64 -5.39 -6.71
CA VAL A 204 5.33 -4.69 -7.95
C VAL A 204 5.62 -3.20 -7.77
N PRO A 205 6.23 -2.52 -8.76
CA PRO A 205 6.52 -1.11 -8.64
C PRO A 205 5.26 -0.25 -8.37
N LYS A 206 5.31 0.56 -7.30
CA LYS A 206 4.28 1.55 -6.98
C LYS A 206 4.16 2.67 -8.03
N ARG A 207 2.95 3.22 -8.17
CA ARG A 207 2.67 4.43 -9.00
C ARG A 207 2.77 5.74 -8.23
N PHE A 208 2.99 5.66 -6.93
CA PHE A 208 3.20 6.82 -6.07
C PHE A 208 4.61 6.67 -5.54
N PHE A 209 5.55 7.38 -6.15
CA PHE A 209 6.93 7.35 -5.73
C PHE A 209 7.04 8.06 -4.38
N ASP A 210 7.26 7.30 -3.32
CA ASP A 210 7.30 7.81 -1.96
C ASP A 210 8.44 7.21 -1.12
N THR A 211 8.91 7.99 -0.16
CA THR A 211 9.91 7.54 0.81
C THR A 211 9.63 8.18 2.17
N PRO A 212 9.51 7.37 3.24
CA PRO A 212 9.57 7.86 4.60
C PRO A 212 10.96 8.45 4.89
N LEU A 213 10.97 9.68 5.38
CA LEU A 213 12.16 10.40 5.81
C LEU A 213 12.20 10.33 7.33
N ASP A 214 13.16 9.58 7.88
CA ASP A 214 13.23 9.28 9.31
C ASP A 214 14.31 10.09 10.01
N ALA A 215 13.92 11.01 10.89
CA ALA A 215 14.88 11.79 11.65
C ALA A 215 15.66 10.95 12.66
N GLY A 216 15.08 9.84 13.14
CA GLY A 216 15.74 8.91 14.05
C GLY A 216 16.84 8.09 13.37
N ASN A 217 16.78 7.91 12.05
CA ASN A 217 17.79 7.25 11.23
C ASN A 217 18.10 8.11 9.99
N PRO A 218 18.79 9.25 10.17
CA PRO A 218 18.73 10.33 9.20
C PRO A 218 19.41 10.05 7.85
N SER A 219 20.32 9.08 7.82
CA SER A 219 21.02 8.61 6.61
C SER A 219 20.36 7.40 5.95
N ARG A 220 19.28 6.86 6.52
CA ARG A 220 18.62 5.65 6.02
C ARG A 220 17.51 6.00 5.04
N ASN A 221 17.43 5.21 3.98
CA ASN A 221 16.34 5.26 3.02
C ASN A 221 15.31 4.16 3.33
N HIS A 222 14.03 4.54 3.42
CA HIS A 222 12.93 3.65 3.74
C HIS A 222 11.99 3.43 2.54
N VAL A 223 12.49 3.53 1.31
CA VAL A 223 11.67 3.51 0.08
C VAL A 223 10.67 2.36 0.00
N TYR A 224 10.95 1.19 0.59
CA TYR A 224 10.08 0.01 0.50
C TYR A 224 9.22 -0.24 1.75
N ALA A 225 9.27 0.65 2.75
CA ALA A 225 8.47 0.49 3.94
C ALA A 225 6.98 0.63 3.59
N GLU A 226 6.12 -0.31 4.00
CA GLU A 226 4.68 -0.25 3.72
C GLU A 226 3.94 0.82 4.56
N ASN A 227 4.55 1.34 5.62
CA ASN A 227 3.92 2.27 6.55
C ASN A 227 4.88 3.39 6.95
N VAL A 228 4.32 4.56 7.22
CA VAL A 228 5.04 5.72 7.76
C VAL A 228 4.45 6.13 9.11
N TYR A 229 5.31 6.43 10.06
CA TYR A 229 4.99 6.80 11.45
C TYR A 229 5.24 8.29 11.68
N LEU A 230 4.25 9.12 11.35
CA LEU A 230 4.32 10.58 11.42
C LEU A 230 4.20 11.09 12.86
N GLY A 231 4.76 12.29 13.13
CA GLY A 231 4.47 13.09 14.33
C GLY A 231 5.01 12.58 15.67
N ARG A 232 6.00 11.67 15.68
CA ARG A 232 6.63 11.16 16.91
C ARG A 232 7.90 11.93 17.26
N GLU A 233 7.81 12.93 18.14
CA GLU A 233 8.98 13.75 18.51
C GLU A 233 10.07 12.98 19.27
N GLU A 234 9.71 11.97 20.07
CA GLU A 234 10.65 11.21 20.92
C GLU A 234 11.68 10.39 20.11
N ASP A 235 11.32 9.94 18.90
CA ASP A 235 12.19 9.20 17.99
C ASP A 235 12.62 10.06 16.78
N GLY A 236 12.43 11.38 16.86
CA GLY A 236 12.72 12.35 15.79
C GLY A 236 11.63 12.50 14.71
N GLY A 237 10.72 11.53 14.60
CA GLY A 237 9.55 11.57 13.72
C GLY A 237 9.85 11.26 12.26
N GLN A 238 8.84 10.80 11.52
CA GLN A 238 8.94 10.63 10.08
C GLN A 238 8.14 11.68 9.32
N TRP A 239 8.64 12.05 8.15
CA TRP A 239 7.86 12.69 7.09
C TRP A 239 7.64 11.70 5.95
N LEU A 240 6.61 11.91 5.14
CA LEU A 240 6.42 11.16 3.90
C LEU A 240 6.62 12.09 2.71
N ALA A 241 7.73 11.94 1.98
CA ALA A 241 7.86 12.55 0.67
C ALA A 241 7.16 11.66 -0.35
N LEU A 242 6.29 12.23 -1.19
CA LEU A 242 5.45 11.49 -2.13
C LEU A 242 5.23 12.27 -3.41
N ARG A 243 5.25 11.59 -4.55
CA ARG A 243 4.75 12.13 -5.82
C ARG A 243 4.02 11.06 -6.64
N PRO A 244 2.94 11.41 -7.36
CA PRO A 244 2.41 10.51 -8.36
C PRO A 244 3.41 10.35 -9.52
N ASP A 245 3.45 9.17 -10.11
CA ASP A 245 3.95 8.98 -11.46
C ASP A 245 3.11 9.84 -12.41
N CYS A 246 3.71 10.71 -13.23
CA CYS A 246 2.92 11.55 -14.13
C CYS A 246 2.48 10.80 -15.39
N ALA A 247 3.11 9.67 -15.73
CA ALA A 247 2.80 8.92 -16.95
C ALA A 247 1.34 8.43 -16.99
N ILE A 248 0.77 8.13 -15.82
CA ILE A 248 -0.62 7.68 -15.63
C ILE A 248 -1.68 8.77 -15.88
N PHE A 249 -1.25 10.03 -16.07
CA PHE A 249 -2.16 11.16 -16.35
C PHE A 249 -2.22 11.54 -17.82
N SER A 250 -1.43 10.89 -18.69
CA SER A 250 -1.23 11.32 -20.08
C SER A 250 -2.52 11.47 -20.90
N ASP A 251 -3.50 10.58 -20.70
CA ASP A 251 -4.82 10.60 -21.32
C ASP A 251 -5.85 11.49 -20.60
N LEU A 252 -5.47 12.08 -19.47
CA LEU A 252 -6.32 12.93 -18.64
C LEU A 252 -5.97 14.42 -18.74
N TYR A 253 -4.81 14.78 -19.30
CA TYR A 253 -4.33 16.17 -19.33
C TYR A 253 -5.26 17.16 -20.05
N ASP A 254 -6.00 16.70 -21.05
CA ASP A 254 -6.92 17.54 -21.83
C ASP A 254 -8.34 17.60 -21.22
N ARG A 255 -8.54 17.05 -20.02
CA ARG A 255 -9.81 17.08 -19.29
C ARG A 255 -9.83 18.19 -18.25
N ASP A 256 -10.98 18.81 -18.05
CA ASP A 256 -11.17 19.86 -17.05
C ASP A 256 -11.28 19.25 -15.65
N LEU A 257 -10.16 19.28 -14.92
CA LEU A 257 -10.07 18.77 -13.55
C LEU A 257 -10.86 19.66 -12.57
N LYS A 258 -11.92 19.10 -11.99
CA LYS A 258 -12.79 19.76 -11.01
C LYS A 258 -12.24 19.65 -9.59
N ASP A 259 -11.78 18.47 -9.22
CA ASP A 259 -11.39 18.11 -7.86
C ASP A 259 -10.32 17.00 -7.90
N ALA A 260 -9.32 17.08 -7.03
CA ALA A 260 -8.35 16.03 -6.84
C ALA A 260 -8.00 15.82 -5.37
N LYS A 261 -8.22 14.61 -4.85
CA LYS A 261 -7.99 14.27 -3.44
C LYS A 261 -7.02 13.10 -3.31
N LEU A 262 -5.92 13.30 -2.59
CA LEU A 262 -5.06 12.22 -2.13
C LEU A 262 -5.59 11.69 -0.80
N ILE A 263 -5.79 10.38 -0.71
CA ILE A 263 -6.53 9.73 0.36
C ILE A 263 -5.66 8.61 0.94
N PHE A 264 -5.36 8.73 2.22
CA PHE A 264 -4.71 7.70 3.02
C PHE A 264 -5.72 7.07 3.98
N ARG A 265 -5.57 5.78 4.26
CA ARG A 265 -6.21 5.20 5.44
C ARG A 265 -5.48 5.70 6.68
N ASN A 266 -6.23 6.20 7.66
CA ASN A 266 -5.68 6.48 8.98
C ASN A 266 -5.63 5.14 9.74
N GLN A 267 -4.44 4.53 9.85
CA GLN A 267 -4.36 3.15 10.34
C GLN A 267 -4.64 3.06 11.84
N ASN A 268 -4.20 4.06 12.61
CA ASN A 268 -4.31 4.09 14.07
C ASN A 268 -5.45 5.00 14.58
N GLY A 269 -6.27 5.54 13.68
CA GLY A 269 -7.41 6.40 14.02
C GLY A 269 -7.04 7.71 14.70
N ALA A 270 -5.77 8.12 14.67
CA ALA A 270 -5.32 9.32 15.38
C ALA A 270 -6.02 10.57 14.85
N LEU A 271 -6.54 11.40 15.76
CA LEU A 271 -7.14 12.69 15.43
C LEU A 271 -6.14 13.80 15.75
N GLY A 272 -5.75 14.57 14.74
CA GLY A 272 -4.81 15.67 14.87
C GLY A 272 -4.64 16.41 13.55
N LYS A 273 -3.71 17.37 13.52
CA LYS A 273 -3.44 18.12 12.30
C LYS A 273 -2.43 17.38 11.44
N VAL A 274 -2.82 17.15 10.19
CA VAL A 274 -1.91 16.70 9.14
C VAL A 274 -1.60 17.90 8.26
N PHE A 275 -0.32 18.09 7.96
CA PHE A 275 0.16 19.14 7.08
C PHE A 275 0.82 18.52 5.86
N TYR A 276 0.70 19.20 4.72
CA TYR A 276 1.42 18.88 3.51
C TYR A 276 2.03 20.13 2.91
N GLY A 277 3.09 19.97 2.12
CA GLY A 277 3.71 21.08 1.43
C GLY A 277 4.29 20.65 0.08
N GLU A 278 4.16 21.51 -0.91
CA GLU A 278 4.74 21.28 -2.24
C GLU A 278 6.26 21.45 -2.21
N LEU A 279 6.95 20.50 -2.83
CA LEU A 279 8.41 20.54 -2.98
C LEU A 279 8.79 21.37 -4.22
N ARG A 280 9.95 22.01 -4.20
CA ARG A 280 10.44 22.88 -5.30
C ARG A 280 11.32 22.09 -6.26
N PHE A 281 12.08 21.11 -5.78
CA PHE A 281 13.06 20.39 -6.56
C PHE A 281 12.68 18.92 -6.73
N PHE A 282 13.08 18.36 -7.86
CA PHE A 282 12.96 16.93 -8.07
C PHE A 282 13.86 16.18 -7.08
N TRP A 283 13.34 15.10 -6.56
CA TRP A 283 14.05 14.18 -5.69
C TRP A 283 13.95 12.75 -6.22
N CYS A 284 14.79 11.87 -5.70
CA CYS A 284 14.86 10.47 -6.08
C CYS A 284 14.53 9.61 -4.87
N THR A 285 13.51 8.77 -5.03
CA THR A 285 13.00 7.92 -3.96
C THR A 285 14.06 7.02 -3.34
N TYR A 286 15.06 6.62 -4.13
CA TYR A 286 16.14 5.74 -3.68
C TYR A 286 17.31 6.46 -3.00
N THR A 287 17.43 7.78 -3.12
CA THR A 287 18.57 8.54 -2.57
C THR A 287 18.16 9.61 -1.55
N THR A 288 16.88 9.96 -1.51
CA THR A 288 16.36 10.93 -0.55
C THR A 288 16.24 10.29 0.82
N VAL A 289 16.87 10.92 1.80
CA VAL A 289 16.90 10.56 3.22
C VAL A 289 16.64 11.82 4.04
N TRP A 290 16.55 11.71 5.36
CA TRP A 290 16.29 12.88 6.20
C TRP A 290 17.33 13.99 6.01
N GLU A 291 18.61 13.66 5.90
CA GLU A 291 19.69 14.65 5.73
C GLU A 291 19.61 15.42 4.41
N THR A 292 19.09 14.77 3.35
CA THR A 292 18.96 15.37 2.02
C THR A 292 17.54 15.84 1.72
N ARG A 293 16.66 15.86 2.73
CA ARG A 293 15.27 16.24 2.56
C ARG A 293 15.14 17.68 2.11
N GLU A 294 14.17 17.91 1.25
CA GLU A 294 13.78 19.26 0.87
C GLU A 294 12.69 19.80 1.80
N MET A 295 12.79 21.09 2.12
CA MET A 295 11.76 21.81 2.87
C MET A 295 10.73 22.41 1.90
N PRO A 296 9.42 22.23 2.14
CA PRO A 296 8.40 22.88 1.33
C PRO A 296 8.40 24.39 1.55
N ARG A 297 7.81 25.15 0.62
CA ARG A 297 7.70 26.62 0.76
C ARG A 297 6.78 27.01 1.90
N GLU A 298 5.69 26.29 1.98
CA GLU A 298 4.58 26.51 2.89
C GLU A 298 4.00 25.17 3.31
N TRP A 299 3.38 25.17 4.48
CA TRP A 299 2.63 24.03 4.99
C TRP A 299 1.15 24.36 4.93
N LEU A 300 0.41 23.54 4.21
CA LEU A 300 -1.04 23.58 4.10
C LEU A 300 -1.62 22.48 4.98
N GLU A 301 -2.76 22.74 5.62
CA GLU A 301 -3.45 21.74 6.43
C GLU A 301 -4.22 20.78 5.50
N ALA A 302 -4.24 19.50 5.83
CA ALA A 302 -5.07 18.50 5.14
C ALA A 302 -6.55 18.90 5.23
N GLU A 303 -7.32 18.61 4.18
CA GLU A 303 -8.74 18.98 4.12
C GLU A 303 -9.56 18.23 5.17
N THR A 304 -9.25 16.96 5.41
CA THR A 304 -10.02 16.11 6.31
C THR A 304 -9.10 15.13 7.03
N VAL A 305 -9.23 15.08 8.36
CA VAL A 305 -8.64 14.04 9.20
C VAL A 305 -9.75 13.42 10.03
N THR A 306 -9.95 12.12 9.86
CA THR A 306 -10.95 11.30 10.55
C THR A 306 -10.29 10.06 11.09
N GLU A 307 -10.97 9.31 11.95
CA GLU A 307 -10.49 8.01 12.42
C GLU A 307 -10.27 7.01 11.27
N GLU A 308 -11.00 7.15 10.16
CA GLU A 308 -10.89 6.24 9.01
C GLU A 308 -9.87 6.68 7.96
N SER A 309 -9.70 8.00 7.77
CA SER A 309 -8.96 8.53 6.63
C SER A 309 -8.37 9.91 6.85
N VAL A 310 -7.28 10.17 6.12
CA VAL A 310 -6.68 11.49 5.91
C VAL A 310 -6.83 11.85 4.43
N GLN A 311 -7.33 13.05 4.15
CA GLN A 311 -7.57 13.54 2.78
C GLN A 311 -6.85 14.88 2.58
N ILE A 312 -6.04 14.93 1.54
CA ILE A 312 -5.30 16.12 1.11
C ILE A 312 -5.88 16.59 -0.22
N ASP A 313 -6.25 17.86 -0.29
CA ASP A 313 -6.69 18.49 -1.53
C ASP A 313 -5.47 18.84 -2.40
N LEU A 314 -5.35 18.16 -3.54
CA LEU A 314 -4.31 18.40 -4.53
C LEU A 314 -4.87 19.07 -5.81
N THR A 315 -6.06 19.66 -5.75
CA THR A 315 -6.74 20.21 -6.92
C THR A 315 -5.91 21.29 -7.60
N THR A 316 -5.42 22.28 -6.85
CA THR A 316 -4.61 23.38 -7.41
C THR A 316 -3.30 22.84 -7.98
N TYR A 317 -2.63 21.98 -7.24
CA TYR A 317 -1.37 21.34 -7.62
C TYR A 317 -1.50 20.55 -8.93
N LEU A 318 -2.49 19.65 -9.02
CA LEU A 318 -2.71 18.81 -10.20
C LEU A 318 -3.26 19.60 -11.38
N ARG A 319 -4.05 20.65 -11.16
CA ARG A 319 -4.45 21.57 -12.25
C ARG A 319 -3.24 22.23 -12.89
N GLY A 320 -2.26 22.66 -12.10
CA GLY A 320 -0.99 23.19 -12.60
C GLY A 320 -0.27 22.16 -13.47
N LEU A 321 -0.07 20.95 -12.94
CA LEU A 321 0.56 19.84 -13.66
C LEU A 321 -0.16 19.48 -14.97
N PHE A 322 -1.49 19.47 -14.96
CA PHE A 322 -2.31 19.13 -16.13
C PHE A 322 -2.23 20.23 -17.21
N ARG A 323 -2.32 21.50 -16.80
CA ARG A 323 -2.20 22.65 -17.69
C ARG A 323 -0.85 22.68 -18.40
N GLU A 324 0.22 22.31 -17.69
CA GLU A 324 1.57 22.24 -18.23
C GLU A 324 1.85 20.92 -18.97
N LYS A 325 0.94 19.94 -18.89
CA LYS A 325 1.14 18.57 -19.38
C LYS A 325 2.46 17.97 -18.85
N ALA A 326 2.77 18.29 -17.60
CA ALA A 326 4.06 18.04 -16.98
C ALA A 326 4.33 16.53 -16.86
N GLN A 327 5.43 16.08 -17.46
CA GLN A 327 5.85 14.67 -17.45
C GLN A 327 6.49 14.23 -16.13
N ALA A 328 6.72 15.17 -15.21
CA ALA A 328 7.29 14.89 -13.90
C ALA A 328 6.81 15.94 -12.90
N THR A 329 6.85 15.59 -11.62
CA THR A 329 6.59 16.54 -10.55
C THR A 329 7.59 16.43 -9.37
N PRO A 330 7.94 17.53 -8.70
CA PRO A 330 8.65 17.53 -7.42
C PRO A 330 7.90 16.83 -6.30
N GLY A 331 6.59 16.61 -6.41
CA GLY A 331 5.81 15.98 -5.34
C GLY A 331 5.45 16.91 -4.19
N ILE A 332 5.03 16.28 -3.10
CA ILE A 332 4.68 16.89 -1.83
C ILE A 332 5.43 16.17 -0.70
N VAL A 333 5.45 16.80 0.46
CA VAL A 333 5.82 16.16 1.73
C VAL A 333 4.66 16.24 2.69
N VAL A 334 4.44 15.20 3.50
CA VAL A 334 3.36 15.09 4.49
C VAL A 334 3.95 14.87 5.88
N GLN A 335 3.39 15.56 6.88
CA GLN A 335 3.71 15.39 8.30
C GLN A 335 2.47 15.53 9.18
N SER A 336 2.58 15.16 10.45
CA SER A 336 1.50 15.25 11.44
C SER A 336 2.01 15.86 12.74
N THR A 337 1.14 16.55 13.48
CA THR A 337 1.45 17.05 14.83
C THR A 337 1.22 16.02 15.93
N VAL A 338 0.61 14.88 15.58
CA VAL A 338 0.34 13.77 16.50
C VAL A 338 0.89 12.46 15.92
N PRO A 339 1.26 11.49 16.77
CA PRO A 339 1.61 10.15 16.33
C PRO A 339 0.53 9.53 15.44
N MET A 340 0.83 9.37 14.15
CA MET A 340 -0.11 8.88 13.15
C MET A 340 0.58 7.88 12.23
N VAL A 341 -0.12 6.80 11.88
CA VAL A 341 0.39 5.80 10.96
C VAL A 341 -0.41 5.84 9.67
N LEU A 342 0.28 6.11 8.56
CA LEU A 342 -0.29 6.14 7.22
C LEU A 342 0.38 5.08 6.32
N PRO A 343 -0.36 4.52 5.35
CA PRO A 343 0.24 3.66 4.34
C PRO A 343 1.17 4.46 3.41
N SER A 344 2.25 3.80 2.97
CA SER A 344 3.07 4.26 1.87
C SER A 344 2.54 3.74 0.53
N GLY A 345 3.20 4.11 -0.57
CA GLY A 345 2.90 3.64 -1.91
C GLY A 345 3.11 2.14 -2.10
N ASP A 346 3.88 1.47 -1.24
CA ASP A 346 4.12 0.02 -1.25
C ASP A 346 3.09 -0.77 -0.40
N ASN A 347 2.11 -0.12 0.23
CA ASN A 347 1.15 -0.82 1.09
C ASN A 347 0.08 -1.60 0.31
N TYR A 348 0.29 -2.90 0.10
CA TYR A 348 -0.66 -3.76 -0.64
C TYR A 348 -1.95 -4.06 0.15
N LEU A 349 -1.95 -3.91 1.47
CA LEU A 349 -3.12 -4.19 2.32
C LEU A 349 -4.12 -3.02 2.30
N CYS A 350 -3.59 -1.80 2.42
CA CYS A 350 -4.31 -0.52 2.42
C CYS A 350 -3.61 0.49 1.50
N PRO A 351 -3.72 0.35 0.17
CA PRO A 351 -3.05 1.25 -0.77
C PRO A 351 -3.43 2.73 -0.58
N VAL A 352 -2.55 3.62 -1.03
CA VAL A 352 -2.85 5.06 -1.15
C VAL A 352 -3.68 5.30 -2.40
N PHE A 353 -4.65 6.21 -2.35
CA PHE A 353 -5.50 6.53 -3.49
C PHE A 353 -5.46 8.01 -3.85
N LEU A 354 -5.44 8.32 -5.15
CA LEU A 354 -5.74 9.63 -5.70
C LEU A 354 -7.07 9.56 -6.44
N ARG A 355 -8.04 10.36 -6.01
CA ARG A 355 -9.32 10.54 -6.71
C ARG A 355 -9.26 11.81 -7.52
N LEU A 356 -9.55 11.71 -8.81
CA LEU A 356 -9.73 12.83 -9.73
C LEU A 356 -11.19 12.88 -10.17
N ARG A 357 -11.78 14.08 -10.21
CA ARG A 357 -13.11 14.31 -10.77
C ARG A 357 -13.01 15.30 -11.90
N PHE A 358 -13.63 14.98 -13.03
CA PHE A 358 -13.61 15.79 -14.23
C PHE A 358 -15.02 16.24 -14.60
N GLU A 359 -15.12 17.47 -15.13
CA GLU A 359 -16.35 17.90 -15.77
C GLU A 359 -16.54 17.16 -17.10
N ARG A 360 -17.77 16.71 -17.38
CA ARG A 360 -18.11 16.19 -18.72
C ARG A 360 -18.28 17.34 -19.69
N THR A 361 -17.40 17.42 -20.68
CA THR A 361 -17.56 18.37 -21.78
C THR A 361 -18.73 17.97 -22.69
N ASN A 362 -19.43 18.96 -23.26
CA ASN A 362 -20.61 18.72 -24.10
C ASN A 362 -20.33 17.84 -25.34
N ALA A 363 -19.07 17.75 -25.79
CA ALA A 363 -18.67 16.89 -26.91
C ALA A 363 -18.76 15.39 -26.59
N GLN A 364 -18.62 14.99 -25.33
CA GLN A 364 -18.74 13.58 -24.89
C GLN A 364 -20.20 13.16 -24.66
N LYS A 365 -21.09 14.11 -24.33
CA LYS A 365 -22.53 13.87 -24.22
C LYS A 365 -23.19 13.46 -25.54
N ALA A 366 -22.59 13.83 -26.68
CA ALA A 366 -23.12 13.58 -28.03
C ALA A 366 -22.66 12.25 -28.65
N ARG A 367 -21.82 11.46 -27.95
CA ARG A 367 -21.31 10.15 -28.40
C ARG A 367 -22.04 8.95 -27.77
N LYS A 368 -23.03 9.19 -26.91
CA LYS A 368 -24.06 8.22 -26.51
C LYS A 368 -25.35 8.58 -27.23
#